data_AF-A0A7X0G441-F1
#
_entry.id   AF-A0A7X0G441-F1
#
_cell.length_a   1.000
_cell.length_b   1.000
_cell.length_c   1.000
_cell.angle_alpha   90.00
_cell.angle_beta   90.00
_cell.angle_gamma   90.00
#
_symmetry.space_group_name_H-M   'P 1'
#
loop_
_entity.id
_entity.type
_entity.pdbx_description
1 polymer ?
#
loop_
_entity_poly.entity_id
_entity_poly.type
_entity_poly.pdbx_seq_one_letter_code
_entity_poly.pdbx_strand_id
1 'polypeptide(L)'
;MLYVLFSEDEHAAVSRAAERERLATAAWAALTLLAAASGTPRAEHNEMREVLQAVMQARGQAQRIGVNLNQAVAALNSGEVSSTIQWYARAAAQTVRKLDDLAEELRRRLP
;
A
#
# COMPACT_ATOMS: atom_id res chain seq x y z
N MET A 1 35.57 14.18 7.40
CA MET A 1 34.82 14.87 6.35
C MET A 1 34.60 13.88 5.22
N LEU A 2 33.35 13.58 4.88
CA LEU A 2 33.00 12.66 3.79
C LEU A 2 32.87 13.45 2.49
N TYR A 3 33.45 12.95 1.40
CA TYR A 3 33.28 13.51 0.06
C TYR A 3 32.59 12.46 -0.82
N VAL A 4 31.56 12.90 -1.55
CA VAL A 4 30.86 12.08 -2.54
C VAL A 4 31.09 12.75 -3.89
N LEU A 5 31.66 11.99 -4.81
CA LEU A 5 31.90 12.43 -6.19
C LEU A 5 30.72 12.02 -7.05
N PHE A 6 30.26 12.95 -7.88
CA PHE A 6 29.21 12.73 -8.86
C PHE A 6 29.74 13.11 -10.25
N SER A 7 29.35 12.33 -11.26
CA SER A 7 29.29 12.84 -12.63
C SER A 7 28.23 13.96 -12.73
N GLU A 8 28.25 14.73 -13.82
CA GLU A 8 27.27 15.79 -14.07
C GLU A 8 25.82 15.25 -14.07
N ASP A 9 25.59 14.08 -14.69
CA ASP A 9 24.26 13.46 -14.76
C ASP A 9 23.76 13.02 -13.38
N GLU A 10 24.64 12.44 -12.57
CA GLU A 10 24.31 12.06 -11.18
C GLU A 10 24.04 13.30 -10.34
N HIS A 11 24.84 14.36 -10.49
CA HIS A 11 24.63 15.61 -9.77
C HIS A 11 23.30 16.27 -10.13
N ALA A 12 22.93 16.28 -11.41
CA ALA A 12 21.65 16.78 -11.89
C ALA A 12 20.46 15.94 -11.38
N ALA A 13 20.61 14.62 -11.28
CA ALA A 13 19.59 13.75 -10.70
C ALA A 13 19.37 14.03 -9.20
N VAL A 14 20.46 14.12 -8.43
CA VAL A 14 20.40 14.41 -6.99
C VAL A 14 19.86 15.83 -6.72
N SER A 15 20.25 16.81 -7.52
CA SER A 15 19.76 18.20 -7.39
C SER A 15 18.26 18.31 -7.65
N ARG A 16 17.74 17.65 -8.70
CA ARG A 16 16.29 17.58 -8.94
C ARG A 16 15.52 16.91 -7.81
N ALA A 17 16.09 15.87 -7.19
CA ALA A 17 15.48 15.23 -6.02
C ALA A 17 15.43 16.18 -4.81
N ALA A 18 16.52 16.91 -4.58
CA ALA A 18 16.59 17.92 -3.53
C ALA A 18 15.58 19.06 -3.75
N GLU A 19 15.41 19.51 -4.99
CA GLU A 19 14.43 20.55 -5.37
C GLU A 19 12.99 20.12 -5.09
N ARG A 20 12.60 18.87 -5.40
CA ARG A 20 11.26 18.34 -5.09
C ARG A 20 10.94 18.41 -3.60
N GLU A 21 11.96 18.24 -2.76
CA GLU A 21 11.85 18.31 -1.31
C GLU A 21 12.21 19.68 -0.72
N ARG A 22 12.48 20.70 -1.56
CA ARG A 22 12.88 22.06 -1.17
C ARG A 22 14.09 22.12 -0.24
N LEU A 23 15.08 21.27 -0.49
CA LEU A 23 16.33 21.20 0.26
C LEU A 23 17.51 21.59 -0.63
N ALA A 24 18.59 22.07 0.00
CA ALA A 24 19.88 22.15 -0.67
C ALA A 24 20.39 20.74 -1.02
N THR A 25 21.04 20.57 -2.17
CA THR A 25 21.53 19.27 -2.68
C THR A 25 22.36 18.51 -1.64
N ALA A 26 23.29 19.19 -0.96
CA ALA A 26 24.13 18.58 0.07
C ALA A 26 23.33 18.14 1.32
N ALA A 27 22.35 18.94 1.74
CA ALA A 27 21.48 18.60 2.87
C ALA A 27 20.60 17.40 2.53
N TRP A 28 20.02 17.39 1.33
CA TRP A 28 19.24 16.26 0.82
C TRP A 28 20.08 14.98 0.81
N ALA A 29 21.29 15.01 0.24
CA ALA A 29 22.19 13.86 0.15
C ALA A 29 22.58 13.33 1.54
N ALA A 30 22.94 14.22 2.48
CA ALA A 30 23.30 13.83 3.84
C ALA A 30 22.13 13.15 4.58
N LEU A 31 20.92 13.73 4.50
CA LEU A 31 19.73 13.14 5.10
C LEU A 31 19.37 11.80 4.47
N THR A 32 19.53 11.65 3.16
CA THR A 32 19.28 10.38 2.46
C THR A 32 20.25 9.29 2.90
N LEU A 33 21.55 9.61 3.00
CA LEU A 33 22.58 8.67 3.48
C LEU A 33 22.32 8.25 4.93
N LEU A 34 21.96 9.20 5.80
CA LEU A 34 21.65 8.92 7.20
C LEU A 34 20.39 8.05 7.34
N ALA A 35 19.32 8.39 6.62
CA ALA A 35 18.08 7.61 6.59
C ALA A 35 18.33 6.16 6.16
N ALA A 36 19.11 5.98 5.08
CA ALA A 36 19.51 4.66 4.60
C ALA A 36 20.32 3.87 5.65
N ALA A 37 21.30 4.52 6.28
CA ALA A 37 22.13 3.90 7.32
C ALA A 37 21.32 3.53 8.58
N SER A 38 20.31 4.32 8.93
CA SER A 38 19.42 4.07 10.08
C SER A 38 18.25 3.14 9.77
N GLY A 39 18.15 2.60 8.55
CA GLY A 39 17.00 1.79 8.13
C GLY A 39 15.66 2.54 8.18
N THR A 40 15.70 3.87 8.22
CA THR A 40 14.51 4.73 8.29
C THR A 40 14.18 5.17 6.87
N PRO A 41 13.04 4.76 6.31
CA PRO A 41 12.67 5.14 4.95
C PRO A 41 12.36 6.64 4.84
N ARG A 42 12.82 7.30 3.77
CA ARG A 42 12.37 8.67 3.42
C ARG A 42 10.90 8.68 2.99
N ALA A 43 10.27 9.86 3.02
CA ALA A 43 8.85 10.08 2.76
C ALA A 43 8.31 9.44 1.46
N GLU A 44 9.10 9.34 0.39
CA GLU A 44 8.70 8.64 -0.85
C GLU A 44 8.42 7.13 -0.64
N HIS A 45 9.03 6.51 0.37
CA HIS A 45 8.73 5.14 0.78
C HIS A 45 7.59 5.02 1.81
N ASN A 46 6.99 6.14 2.24
CA ASN A 46 5.80 6.12 3.09
C ASN A 46 4.55 5.88 2.25
N GLU A 47 4.44 6.49 1.07
CA GLU A 47 3.29 6.27 0.18
C GLU A 47 3.15 4.79 -0.19
N MET A 48 4.23 4.13 -0.58
CA MET A 48 4.23 2.68 -0.87
C MET A 48 3.89 1.82 0.37
N ARG A 49 4.28 2.27 1.58
CA ARG A 49 3.99 1.57 2.83
C ARG A 49 2.52 1.70 3.23
N GLU A 50 1.96 2.89 3.09
CA GLU A 50 0.54 3.18 3.32
C GLU A 50 -0.33 2.38 2.34
N VAL A 51 0.08 2.35 1.06
CA VAL A 51 -0.50 1.50 0.03
C VAL A 51 -0.46 0.02 0.43
N LEU A 52 0.71 -0.50 0.83
CA LEU A 52 0.86 -1.89 1.24
C LEU A 52 0.00 -2.22 2.47
N GLN A 53 -0.08 -1.30 3.43
CA GLN A 53 -0.92 -1.46 4.62
C GLN A 53 -2.41 -1.51 4.26
N ALA A 54 -2.87 -0.64 3.35
CA ALA A 54 -4.24 -0.67 2.84
C ALA A 54 -4.55 -2.02 2.15
N VAL A 55 -3.63 -2.51 1.32
CA VAL A 55 -3.76 -3.84 0.65
C VAL A 55 -3.85 -4.97 1.67
N MET A 56 -2.98 -4.98 2.69
CA MET A 56 -2.99 -6.01 3.73
C MET A 56 -4.28 -6.01 4.55
N GLN A 57 -4.82 -4.84 4.88
CA GLN A 57 -6.12 -4.72 5.55
C GLN A 57 -7.25 -5.27 4.68
N ALA A 58 -7.26 -4.90 3.40
CA ALA A 58 -8.29 -5.34 2.47
C ALA A 58 -8.25 -6.87 2.25
N ARG A 59 -7.04 -7.47 2.17
CA ARG A 59 -6.85 -8.94 2.19
C ARG A 59 -7.47 -9.60 3.42
N GLY A 60 -7.24 -9.03 4.61
CA GLY A 60 -7.80 -9.56 5.85
C GLY A 60 -9.34 -9.54 5.88
N GLN A 61 -9.94 -8.48 5.33
CA GLN A 61 -11.40 -8.38 5.19
C GLN A 61 -11.95 -9.42 4.20
N ALA A 62 -11.29 -9.60 3.05
CA ALA A 62 -11.66 -10.60 2.05
C ALA A 62 -11.63 -12.03 2.63
N GLN A 63 -10.57 -12.36 3.38
CA GLN A 63 -10.41 -13.68 3.99
C GLN A 63 -11.53 -14.00 4.99
N ARG A 64 -11.90 -13.04 5.85
CA ARG A 64 -13.01 -13.20 6.80
C ARG A 64 -14.35 -13.44 6.12
N ILE A 65 -14.59 -12.77 4.99
CA ILE A 65 -15.81 -12.93 4.21
C ILE A 65 -15.87 -14.30 3.55
N GLY A 66 -14.76 -14.76 2.96
CA GLY A 66 -14.68 -16.11 2.39
C GLY A 66 -15.00 -17.18 3.44
N VAL A 67 -14.49 -17.01 4.67
CA VAL A 67 -14.82 -17.90 5.80
C VAL A 67 -16.31 -17.86 6.13
N ASN A 68 -16.91 -16.67 6.29
CA ASN A 68 -18.33 -16.53 6.61
C ASN A 68 -19.24 -17.09 5.51
N LEU A 69 -18.86 -16.91 4.24
CA LEU A 69 -19.60 -17.46 3.11
C LEU A 69 -19.52 -18.99 3.09
N ASN A 70 -18.34 -19.57 3.31
CA ASN A 70 -18.18 -21.01 3.42
C ASN A 70 -19.01 -21.61 4.56
N GLN A 71 -19.11 -20.90 5.69
CA GLN A 71 -19.98 -21.30 6.82
C GLN A 71 -21.46 -21.26 6.43
N ALA A 72 -21.89 -20.20 5.72
CA ALA A 72 -23.28 -20.09 5.25
C ALA A 72 -23.64 -21.17 4.21
N VAL A 73 -22.70 -21.53 3.32
CA VAL A 73 -22.86 -22.64 2.37
C VAL A 73 -22.91 -23.99 3.11
N ALA A 74 -22.07 -24.20 4.13
CA ALA A 74 -22.11 -25.41 4.93
C ALA A 74 -23.47 -25.58 5.66
N ALA A 75 -23.99 -24.50 6.25
CA ALA A 75 -25.32 -24.48 6.88
C ALA A 75 -26.45 -24.76 5.87
N LEU A 76 -26.36 -24.19 4.67
CA LEU A 76 -27.33 -24.47 3.60
C LEU A 76 -27.29 -25.95 3.18
N ASN A 77 -26.09 -26.52 3.00
CA ASN A 77 -25.89 -27.91 2.64
C ASN A 77 -26.37 -28.88 3.74
N SER A 78 -26.42 -28.45 5.01
CA SER A 78 -27.03 -29.23 6.09
C SER A 78 -28.55 -29.08 6.19
N GLY A 79 -29.19 -28.33 5.28
CA GLY A 79 -30.65 -28.15 5.24
C GLY A 79 -31.20 -26.97 6.05
N GLU A 80 -30.34 -26.14 6.64
CA GLU A 80 -30.78 -24.90 7.29
C GLU A 80 -31.05 -23.81 6.24
N VAL A 81 -32.33 -23.46 6.03
CA VAL A 81 -32.71 -22.32 5.19
C VAL A 81 -32.63 -21.03 6.03
N SER A 82 -31.44 -20.44 6.06
CA SER A 82 -31.19 -19.22 6.82
C SER A 82 -31.31 -17.99 5.93
N SER A 83 -32.20 -17.05 6.29
CA SER A 83 -32.33 -15.71 5.67
C SER A 83 -31.02 -14.91 5.69
N THR A 84 -30.06 -15.34 6.51
CA THR A 84 -28.72 -14.77 6.67
C THR A 84 -27.83 -14.92 5.43
N ILE A 85 -28.09 -15.87 4.53
CA ILE A 85 -27.31 -16.07 3.29
C ILE A 85 -27.32 -14.83 2.39
N GLN A 86 -28.47 -14.16 2.26
CA GLN A 86 -28.57 -12.94 1.47
C GLN A 86 -27.74 -11.79 2.08
N TRP A 87 -27.63 -11.77 3.41
CA TRP A 87 -26.83 -10.79 4.13
C TRP A 87 -25.33 -11.03 3.91
N TYR A 88 -24.88 -12.29 4.02
CA TYR A 88 -23.49 -12.66 3.72
C TYR A 88 -23.11 -12.38 2.26
N ALA A 89 -24.00 -12.68 1.31
CA ALA A 89 -23.76 -12.39 -0.11
C ALA A 89 -23.62 -10.87 -0.37
N ARG A 90 -24.46 -10.03 0.24
CA ARG A 90 -24.32 -8.56 0.14
C ARG A 90 -23.02 -8.06 0.76
N ALA A 91 -22.67 -8.53 1.95
CA ALA A 91 -21.43 -8.16 2.62
C ALA A 91 -20.20 -8.53 1.76
N ALA A 92 -20.21 -9.73 1.15
CA ALA A 92 -19.18 -10.15 0.22
C ALA A 92 -19.07 -9.25 -1.01
N ALA A 93 -20.20 -8.99 -1.69
CA ALA A 93 -20.24 -8.14 -2.88
C ALA A 93 -19.83 -6.68 -2.60
N GLN A 94 -20.03 -6.17 -1.38
CA GLN A 94 -19.62 -4.83 -1.01
C GLN A 94 -18.11 -4.74 -0.74
N THR A 95 -17.51 -5.77 -0.15
CA THR A 95 -16.06 -5.79 0.07
C THR A 95 -15.28 -6.06 -1.21
N VAL A 96 -15.79 -6.89 -2.13
CA VAL A 96 -15.19 -7.03 -3.47
C VAL A 96 -15.13 -5.67 -4.17
N ARG A 97 -16.22 -4.91 -4.16
CA ARG A 97 -16.23 -3.54 -4.71
C ARG A 97 -15.19 -2.62 -4.07
N LYS A 98 -15.05 -2.65 -2.74
CA LYS A 98 -14.01 -1.86 -2.04
C LYS A 98 -12.58 -2.28 -2.42
N LEU A 99 -12.36 -3.56 -2.70
CA LEU A 99 -11.07 -4.06 -3.19
C LEU A 99 -10.78 -3.57 -4.60
N ASP A 100 -11.78 -3.59 -5.48
CA ASP A 100 -11.66 -3.08 -6.85
C ASP A 100 -11.37 -1.56 -6.86
N ASP A 101 -12.08 -0.79 -6.03
CA ASP A 101 -11.85 0.66 -5.87
C ASP A 101 -10.43 0.95 -5.37
N LEU A 102 -9.95 0.17 -4.39
CA LEU A 102 -8.59 0.29 -3.88
C LEU A 102 -7.58 -0.04 -4.97
N ALA A 103 -7.77 -1.14 -5.72
CA ALA A 103 -6.88 -1.53 -6.80
C ALA A 103 -6.77 -0.44 -7.89
N GLU A 104 -7.89 0.21 -8.21
CA GLU A 104 -7.93 1.30 -9.18
C GLU A 104 -7.26 2.59 -8.67
N GLU A 105 -7.35 2.88 -7.37
CA GLU A 105 -6.59 3.96 -6.76
C GLU A 105 -5.08 3.67 -6.79
N LEU A 106 -4.67 2.43 -6.50
CA LEU A 106 -3.27 2.02 -6.59
C LEU A 106 -2.73 2.11 -8.01
N ARG A 107 -3.50 1.66 -9.00
CA ARG A 107 -3.16 1.79 -10.43
C ARG A 107 -2.92 3.24 -10.83
N ARG A 108 -3.63 4.20 -10.23
CA ARG A 108 -3.49 5.63 -10.51
C ARG A 108 -2.29 6.27 -9.81
N ARG A 109 -1.85 5.72 -8.68
CA ARG A 109 -0.74 6.28 -7.87
C ARG A 109 0.61 5.65 -8.16
N LEU A 110 0.64 4.43 -8.68
CA LEU A 110 1.88 3.76 -9.08
C LEU A 110 2.30 4.23 -10.49
N PRO A 111 3.59 4.54 -10.72
CA PRO A 111 4.11 4.96 -12.03
C PRO A 111 4.09 3.84 -13.08
#